data_AF-A0A6A1Z7T9-F1
#
_entry.id   AF-A0A6A1Z7T9-F1
#
_cell.length_a   1.000
_cell.length_b   1.000
_cell.length_c   1.000
_cell.angle_alpha   90.00
_cell.angle_beta   90.00
_cell.angle_gamma   90.00
#
_symmetry.space_group_name_H-M   'P 1'
#
loop_
_entity.id
_entity.type
_entity.pdbx_description
1 polymer ?
#
loop_
_entity_poly.entity_id
_entity_poly.type
_entity_poly.pdbx_seq_one_letter_code
_entity_poly.pdbx_strand_id
1 'polypeptide(L)'
;MSVIELDGLKNFNNVREIKLPGIEKTWKIKFDDNYRVQSSLIASQVDKLYQEQASDDYEEELLDLAPAERRKRLTSDLNKFKKACVDGLSALLQDDDAGEEIYKAMGNSTEICAQIIGKINQTADKVLNVAKDEAATEKYDTER
;
A
#
# COMPACT_ATOMS: atom_id res chain seq x y z
N MET A 1 35.76 4.49 26.12
CA MET A 1 34.38 4.17 25.74
C MET A 1 34.33 4.17 24.22
N SER A 2 34.42 3.00 23.60
CA SER A 2 34.38 2.90 22.14
C SER A 2 32.95 3.13 21.66
N VAL A 3 32.76 4.18 20.88
CA VAL A 3 31.53 4.42 20.12
C VAL A 3 31.49 3.34 19.05
N ILE A 4 30.54 2.42 19.15
CA ILE A 4 30.23 1.49 18.07
C ILE A 4 29.64 2.36 16.96
N GLU A 5 30.46 2.70 15.97
CA GLU A 5 29.97 3.28 14.72
C GLU A 5 29.12 2.21 14.04
N LEU A 6 27.83 2.48 13.88
CA LEU A 6 26.87 1.67 13.13
C LEU A 6 27.14 1.79 11.62
N ASP A 7 28.37 1.51 11.21
CA ASP A 7 28.86 1.61 9.83
C ASP A 7 28.45 0.37 8.99
N GLY A 8 27.23 -0.13 9.25
CA GLY A 8 26.79 -1.46 8.82
C GLY A 8 25.43 -1.52 8.15
N LEU A 9 24.74 -0.39 7.92
CA LEU A 9 23.62 -0.36 6.97
C LEU A 9 24.22 -0.36 5.55
N LYS A 10 24.78 -1.49 5.13
CA LYS A 10 24.96 -1.78 3.71
C LYS A 10 23.63 -1.47 3.04
N ASN A 11 23.61 -0.46 2.18
CA ASN A 11 22.52 -0.19 1.26
C ASN A 11 22.36 -1.40 0.34
N PHE A 12 21.70 -2.46 0.81
CA PHE A 12 21.19 -3.50 -0.07
C PHE A 12 20.25 -2.81 -1.05
N ASN A 13 20.49 -3.05 -2.32
CA ASN A 13 19.85 -2.34 -3.42
C ASN A 13 18.39 -2.83 -3.55
N ASN A 14 17.54 -2.45 -2.59
CA ASN A 14 16.13 -2.83 -2.51
C ASN A 14 15.25 -2.04 -3.49
N VAL A 15 15.84 -1.50 -4.55
CA VAL A 15 15.11 -0.79 -5.60
C VAL A 15 14.45 -1.83 -6.50
N ARG A 16 13.12 -1.83 -6.54
CA ARG A 16 12.35 -2.70 -7.44
C ARG A 16 11.54 -1.85 -8.42
N GLU A 17 11.38 -2.40 -9.60
CA GLU A 17 10.48 -1.87 -10.61
C GLU A 17 9.08 -2.45 -10.40
N ILE A 18 8.10 -1.58 -10.18
CA ILE A 18 6.68 -1.93 -10.14
C ILE A 18 6.10 -1.65 -11.51
N LYS A 19 5.59 -2.70 -12.15
CA LYS A 19 4.82 -2.62 -13.40
C LYS A 19 3.41 -3.11 -13.15
N LEU A 20 2.43 -2.29 -13.50
CA LEU A 20 1.02 -2.65 -13.38
C LEU A 20 0.49 -3.13 -14.74
N PRO A 21 -0.30 -4.22 -14.78
CA PRO A 21 -0.89 -4.69 -16.03
C PRO A 21 -1.86 -3.63 -16.58
N GLY A 22 -1.77 -3.37 -17.88
CA GLY A 22 -2.58 -2.33 -18.55
C GLY A 22 -2.01 -0.91 -18.47
N ILE A 23 -0.86 -0.72 -17.82
CA ILE A 23 -0.17 0.58 -17.73
C ILE A 23 1.26 0.40 -18.24
N GLU A 24 1.68 1.26 -19.18
CA GLU A 24 3.04 1.20 -19.74
C GLU A 24 4.09 1.78 -18.80
N LYS A 25 3.67 2.68 -17.89
CA LYS A 25 4.51 3.31 -16.88
C LYS A 25 5.05 2.27 -15.90
N THR A 26 6.32 2.43 -15.54
CA THR A 26 7.02 1.60 -14.55
C THR A 26 7.58 2.52 -13.49
N TRP A 27 7.34 2.17 -12.22
CA TRP A 27 7.80 2.95 -11.07
C TRP A 27 9.00 2.27 -10.42
N LYS A 28 10.06 3.03 -10.13
CA LYS A 28 11.24 2.54 -9.41
C LYS A 28 11.13 2.93 -7.95
N ILE A 29 11.02 1.93 -7.08
CA ILE A 29 10.74 2.16 -5.66
C ILE A 29 11.79 1.51 -4.80
N LYS A 30 12.33 2.26 -3.85
CA LYS A 30 13.22 1.74 -2.81
C LYS A 30 12.38 1.16 -1.67
N PHE A 31 12.48 -0.15 -1.48
CA PHE A 31 11.86 -0.84 -0.35
C PHE A 31 12.77 -0.74 0.88
N ASP A 32 12.54 0.25 1.73
CA ASP A 32 13.18 0.39 3.04
C ASP A 32 12.17 0.20 4.19
N ASP A 33 12.66 0.21 5.44
CA ASP A 33 11.80 0.04 6.62
C ASP A 33 10.72 1.13 6.73
N ASN A 34 11.00 2.35 6.27
CA ASN A 34 10.03 3.43 6.25
C ASN A 34 8.91 3.14 5.24
N TYR A 35 9.27 2.68 4.04
CA TYR A 35 8.33 2.24 3.02
C TYR A 35 7.44 1.10 3.50
N ARG A 36 7.99 0.15 4.26
CA ARG A 36 7.21 -0.94 4.87
C ARG A 36 6.16 -0.41 5.85
N VAL A 37 6.55 0.49 6.76
CA VAL A 37 5.63 1.09 7.72
C VAL A 37 4.54 1.87 6.99
N GLN A 38 4.91 2.66 5.99
CA GLN A 38 3.98 3.44 5.17
C GLN A 38 3.00 2.54 4.40
N SER A 39 3.49 1.50 3.72
CA SER A 39 2.67 0.56 2.96
C SER A 39 1.72 -0.23 3.84
N SER A 40 2.15 -0.69 5.01
CA SER A 40 1.29 -1.36 5.98
C SER A 40 0.20 -0.44 6.54
N LEU A 41 0.54 0.83 6.80
CA LEU A 41 -0.41 1.81 7.30
C LEU A 41 -1.48 2.14 6.26
N ILE A 42 -1.08 2.38 5.01
CA ILE A 42 -1.99 2.64 3.89
C ILE A 42 -2.88 1.42 3.62
N ALA A 43 -2.30 0.21 3.59
CA ALA A 43 -3.06 -1.02 3.39
C ALA A 43 -4.09 -1.22 4.51
N SER A 44 -3.71 -0.99 5.78
CA SER A 44 -4.64 -1.09 6.90
C SER A 44 -5.76 -0.05 6.85
N GLN A 45 -5.48 1.18 6.43
CA GLN A 45 -6.50 2.21 6.26
C GLN A 45 -7.52 1.85 5.18
N VAL A 46 -7.05 1.36 4.04
CA VAL A 46 -7.90 0.92 2.93
C VAL A 46 -8.73 -0.31 3.32
N ASP A 47 -8.12 -1.29 4.00
CA ASP A 47 -8.81 -2.49 4.48
C ASP A 47 -9.91 -2.15 5.50
N LYS A 48 -9.64 -1.24 6.44
CA LYS A 48 -10.67 -0.74 7.38
C LYS A 48 -11.85 -0.11 6.67
N LEU A 49 -11.60 0.78 5.70
CA LEU A 49 -12.68 1.41 4.94
C LEU A 49 -13.48 0.40 4.11
N TYR A 50 -12.82 -0.64 3.60
CA TYR A 50 -13.49 -1.72 2.89
C TYR A 50 -14.37 -2.55 3.83
N GLN A 51 -13.86 -2.91 5.02
CA GLN A 51 -14.61 -3.65 6.04
C GLN A 51 -15.79 -2.84 6.59
N GLU A 52 -15.62 -1.53 6.80
CA GLU A 52 -16.71 -0.63 7.21
C GLU A 52 -17.83 -0.57 6.18
N GLN A 53 -17.53 -0.67 4.88
CA GLN A 53 -18.55 -0.70 3.82
C GLN A 53 -19.16 -2.08 3.61
N ALA A 54 -18.46 -3.14 4.03
CA ALA A 54 -18.89 -4.52 3.90
C ALA A 54 -19.54 -5.08 5.16
N SER A 55 -19.69 -4.27 6.23
CA SER A 55 -20.32 -4.71 7.47
C SER A 55 -21.84 -4.75 7.34
N ASP A 56 -22.46 -5.72 8.03
CA ASP A 56 -23.91 -5.86 8.06
C ASP A 56 -24.58 -4.62 8.69
N ASP A 57 -23.95 -4.05 9.74
CA ASP A 57 -24.41 -2.83 10.42
C ASP A 57 -24.48 -1.61 9.46
N TYR A 58 -23.58 -1.53 8.48
CA TYR A 58 -23.56 -0.42 7.52
C TYR A 58 -24.77 -0.45 6.58
N GLU A 59 -25.22 -1.64 6.17
CA GLU A 59 -26.44 -1.76 5.37
C GLU A 59 -27.68 -1.38 6.18
N GLU A 60 -27.77 -1.80 7.44
CA GLU A 60 -28.85 -1.43 8.35
C GLU A 60 -28.91 0.09 8.60
N GLU A 61 -27.77 0.72 8.92
CA GLU A 61 -27.67 2.17 9.11
C GLU A 61 -28.11 2.94 7.85
N LEU A 62 -27.76 2.45 6.66
CA LEU A 62 -28.19 3.08 5.42
C LEU A 62 -29.68 2.91 5.18
N LEU A 63 -30.27 1.77 5.53
CA LEU A 63 -31.69 1.47 5.38
C LEU A 63 -32.57 2.36 6.27
N ASP A 64 -32.08 2.73 7.46
CA ASP A 64 -32.77 3.63 8.40
C ASP A 64 -32.76 5.10 7.96
N LEU A 65 -31.86 5.48 7.04
CA LEU A 65 -31.79 6.85 6.52
C LEU A 65 -32.83 7.13 5.44
N ALA A 66 -33.29 8.39 5.40
CA ALA A 66 -34.12 8.91 4.32
C ALA A 66 -33.39 8.80 2.96
N PRO A 67 -34.10 8.62 1.83
CA PRO A 67 -33.46 8.37 0.52
C PRO A 67 -32.43 9.42 0.09
N ALA A 68 -32.65 10.69 0.43
CA ALA A 68 -31.73 11.78 0.13
C ALA A 68 -30.45 11.73 1.00
N GLU A 69 -30.59 11.40 2.28
CA GLU A 69 -29.48 11.28 3.22
C GLU A 69 -28.66 10.02 2.95
N ARG A 70 -29.32 8.90 2.62
CA ARG A 70 -28.68 7.67 2.16
C ARG A 70 -27.78 7.90 0.96
N ARG A 71 -28.28 8.58 -0.08
CA ARG A 71 -27.49 8.94 -1.27
C ARG A 71 -26.29 9.81 -0.91
N LYS A 72 -26.48 10.82 -0.06
CA LYS A 72 -25.41 11.71 0.40
C LYS A 72 -24.32 10.94 1.16
N ARG A 73 -24.73 10.02 2.06
CA ARG A 73 -23.80 9.20 2.84
C ARG A 73 -23.00 8.26 1.95
N LEU A 74 -23.68 7.49 1.09
CA LEU A 74 -23.06 6.61 0.10
C LEU A 74 -22.04 7.35 -0.76
N THR A 75 -22.41 8.52 -1.28
CA THR A 75 -21.51 9.33 -2.11
C THR A 75 -20.29 9.80 -1.32
N SER A 76 -20.49 10.21 -0.06
CA SER A 76 -19.39 10.64 0.81
C SER A 76 -18.44 9.50 1.12
N ASP A 77 -18.95 8.30 1.41
CA ASP A 77 -18.12 7.18 1.83
C ASP A 77 -17.40 6.55 0.64
N LEU A 78 -18.04 6.48 -0.53
CA LEU A 78 -17.37 6.15 -1.80
C LEU A 78 -16.24 7.13 -2.14
N ASN A 79 -16.47 8.43 -1.97
CA ASN A 79 -15.43 9.44 -2.22
C ASN A 79 -14.27 9.34 -1.23
N LYS A 80 -14.53 9.05 0.05
CA LYS A 80 -13.47 8.79 1.04
C LYS A 80 -12.65 7.56 0.65
N PHE A 81 -13.31 6.47 0.26
CA PHE A 81 -12.63 5.24 -0.13
C PHE A 81 -11.81 5.42 -1.41
N LYS A 82 -12.39 6.09 -2.42
CA LYS A 82 -11.65 6.49 -3.63
C LYS A 82 -10.41 7.29 -3.24
N LYS A 83 -10.57 8.34 -2.43
CA LYS A 83 -9.48 9.20 -2.02
C LYS A 83 -8.38 8.44 -1.30
N ALA A 84 -8.73 7.57 -0.35
CA ALA A 84 -7.76 6.74 0.36
C ALA A 84 -6.99 5.80 -0.59
N CYS A 85 -7.67 5.22 -1.59
CA CYS A 85 -7.03 4.37 -2.58
C CYS A 85 -6.11 5.16 -3.53
N VAL A 86 -6.56 6.30 -4.04
CA VAL A 86 -5.79 7.15 -4.97
C VAL A 86 -4.58 7.75 -4.26
N ASP A 87 -4.78 8.43 -3.12
CA ASP A 87 -3.71 9.03 -2.34
C ASP A 87 -2.74 7.94 -1.85
N GLY A 88 -3.26 6.79 -1.45
CA GLY A 88 -2.47 5.63 -1.04
C GLY A 88 -1.58 5.10 -2.15
N LEU A 89 -2.12 4.94 -3.37
CA LEU A 89 -1.34 4.51 -4.54
C LEU A 89 -0.29 5.55 -4.94
N SER A 90 -0.63 6.83 -5.00
CA SER A 90 0.32 7.90 -5.31
C SER A 90 1.47 7.93 -4.29
N ALA A 91 1.15 7.80 -3.00
CA ALA A 91 2.14 7.76 -1.94
C ALA A 91 3.02 6.50 -2.00
N LEU A 92 2.44 5.34 -2.30
CA LEU A 92 3.17 4.08 -2.45
C LEU A 92 4.05 4.06 -3.69
N LEU A 93 3.66 4.74 -4.76
CA LEU A 93 4.42 4.81 -6.00
C LEU A 93 5.39 5.99 -6.05
N GLN A 94 5.39 6.84 -5.01
CA GLN A 94 6.18 8.07 -4.89
C GLN A 94 5.97 9.00 -6.10
N ASP A 95 4.74 9.05 -6.58
CA ASP A 95 4.32 9.75 -7.79
C ASP A 95 2.91 10.28 -7.58
N ASP A 96 2.78 11.60 -7.50
CA ASP A 96 1.54 12.29 -7.11
C ASP A 96 0.36 11.94 -8.03
N ASP A 97 0.61 11.71 -9.32
CA ASP A 97 -0.42 11.43 -10.32
C ASP A 97 -0.73 9.93 -10.50
N ALA A 98 0.14 9.04 -9.98
CA ALA A 98 0.04 7.61 -10.25
C ALA A 98 -1.28 6.99 -9.77
N GLY A 99 -1.79 7.42 -8.61
CA GLY A 99 -3.06 6.90 -8.08
C GLY A 99 -4.25 7.17 -8.98
N GLU A 100 -4.36 8.38 -9.54
CA GLU A 100 -5.47 8.75 -10.43
C GLU A 100 -5.29 8.16 -11.84
N GLU A 101 -4.04 8.02 -12.32
CA GLU A 101 -3.72 7.29 -13.56
C GLU A 101 -4.17 5.82 -13.45
N ILE A 102 -3.82 5.14 -12.36
CA ILE A 102 -4.19 3.74 -12.11
C ILE A 102 -5.70 3.60 -11.96
N TYR A 103 -6.33 4.51 -11.21
CA TYR A 103 -7.78 4.49 -11.03
C TYR A 103 -8.52 4.57 -12.36
N LYS A 104 -8.09 5.46 -13.27
CA LYS A 104 -8.67 5.58 -14.62
C LYS A 104 -8.37 4.37 -15.49
N ALA A 105 -7.12 3.90 -15.49
CA ALA A 105 -6.70 2.75 -16.30
C ALA A 105 -7.42 1.45 -15.92
N MET A 106 -7.75 1.29 -14.63
CA MET A 106 -8.47 0.13 -14.09
C MET A 106 -10.01 0.29 -14.12
N GLY A 107 -10.54 1.23 -14.89
CA GLY A 107 -11.98 1.39 -15.10
C GLY A 107 -12.72 2.05 -13.93
N ASN A 108 -12.05 2.89 -13.16
CA ASN A 108 -12.62 3.60 -11.98
C ASN A 108 -13.06 2.65 -10.85
N SER A 109 -12.41 1.49 -10.72
CA SER A 109 -12.69 0.54 -9.64
C SER A 109 -11.78 0.78 -8.43
N THR A 110 -12.37 1.25 -7.33
CA THR A 110 -11.68 1.41 -6.04
C THR A 110 -11.26 0.05 -5.45
N GLU A 111 -12.00 -1.01 -5.73
CA GLU A 111 -11.67 -2.36 -5.30
C GLU A 111 -10.37 -2.86 -5.94
N ILE A 112 -10.19 -2.65 -7.25
CA ILE A 112 -8.94 -3.00 -7.94
C ILE A 112 -7.77 -2.20 -7.35
N CYS A 113 -7.96 -0.90 -7.07
CA CYS A 113 -6.95 -0.08 -6.40
C CYS A 113 -6.57 -0.64 -5.03
N ALA A 114 -7.55 -1.03 -4.21
CA ALA A 114 -7.30 -1.65 -2.90
C ALA A 114 -6.52 -2.97 -3.02
N GLN A 115 -6.85 -3.81 -4.00
CA GLN A 115 -6.10 -5.05 -4.26
C GLN A 115 -4.65 -4.77 -4.69
N ILE A 116 -4.41 -3.73 -5.49
CA ILE A 116 -3.04 -3.30 -5.87
C ILE A 116 -2.26 -2.87 -4.63
N ILE A 117 -2.85 -2.05 -3.76
CA ILE A 117 -2.24 -1.62 -2.49
C ILE A 117 -1.88 -2.84 -1.63
N GLY A 118 -2.80 -3.79 -1.48
CA GLY A 118 -2.55 -5.03 -0.74
C GLY A 118 -1.39 -5.85 -1.31
N LYS A 119 -1.30 -5.97 -2.65
CA LYS A 119 -0.19 -6.66 -3.32
C LYS A 119 1.15 -5.93 -3.16
N ILE A 120 1.15 -4.60 -3.19
CA ILE A 120 2.37 -3.80 -2.95
C ILE A 120 2.86 -4.04 -1.51
N ASN A 121 1.96 -3.99 -0.52
CA ASN A 121 2.32 -4.25 0.88
C ASN A 121 2.89 -5.67 1.08
N GLN A 122 2.21 -6.70 0.55
CA GLN A 122 2.72 -8.07 0.60
C GLN A 122 4.10 -8.23 -0.06
N THR A 123 4.34 -7.50 -1.16
CA THR A 123 5.63 -7.51 -1.84
C THR A 123 6.70 -6.81 -1.00
N ALA A 124 6.36 -5.70 -0.35
CA ALA A 124 7.26 -4.99 0.57
C ALA A 124 7.70 -5.88 1.73
N ASP A 125 6.75 -6.58 2.36
CA ASP A 125 7.03 -7.52 3.46
C ASP A 125 7.93 -8.68 3.01
N LYS A 126 7.67 -9.26 1.83
CA LYS A 126 8.50 -10.35 1.29
C LYS A 126 9.93 -9.90 0.98
N VAL A 127 10.10 -8.77 0.31
CA VAL A 127 11.43 -8.28 -0.08
C VAL A 127 12.30 -7.98 1.15
N LEU A 128 11.70 -7.40 2.20
CA LEU A 128 12.43 -7.08 3.42
C LEU A 128 12.68 -8.31 4.31
N ASN A 129 11.79 -9.30 4.33
CA ASN A 129 12.02 -10.55 5.07
C ASN A 129 13.11 -11.39 4.41
N VAL A 130 13.13 -11.52 3.07
CA VAL A 130 14.21 -12.21 2.35
C VAL A 130 15.56 -11.52 2.58
N ALA A 131 15.60 -10.18 2.58
CA ALA A 131 16.83 -9.45 2.88
C ALA A 131 17.34 -9.69 4.32
N LYS A 132 16.44 -9.91 5.29
CA LYS A 132 16.81 -10.26 6.67
C LYS A 132 17.35 -11.68 6.79
N ASP A 133 16.76 -12.63 6.06
CA ASP A 133 17.21 -14.02 6.04
C ASP A 133 18.56 -14.16 5.34
N GLU A 134 18.77 -13.48 4.20
CA GLU A 134 20.05 -13.47 3.47
C GLU A 134 21.18 -12.85 4.30
N ALA A 135 20.92 -11.73 4.97
CA ALA A 135 21.89 -11.09 5.88
C ALA A 135 22.23 -11.95 7.11
N ALA A 136 21.30 -12.81 7.56
CA ALA A 136 21.58 -13.77 8.61
C ALA A 136 22.51 -14.89 8.12
N THR A 137 22.31 -15.40 6.90
CA THR A 137 23.18 -16.43 6.30
C THR A 137 24.58 -15.92 5.92
N GLU A 138 24.73 -14.68 5.45
CA GLU A 138 26.06 -14.11 5.10
C GLU A 138 27.01 -14.01 6.32
N LYS A 139 26.46 -13.85 7.54
CA LYS A 139 27.26 -13.86 8.78
C LYS A 139 27.89 -15.21 9.09
N TYR A 140 27.28 -16.31 8.64
CA TYR A 140 27.79 -17.65 8.89
C TYR A 140 28.78 -18.13 7.81
N ASP A 141 28.72 -17.57 6.60
CA ASP A 141 29.64 -17.92 5.50
C ASP A 141 31.01 -17.22 5.60
N THR A 142 31.14 -16.21 6.45
CA THR A 142 32.41 -15.48 6.68
C THR A 142 33.23 -16.01 7.86
N GLU A 143 32.75 -17.02 8.60
CA GLU A 143 33.46 -17.64 9.73
C GLU A 143 34.18 -18.97 9.38
N ARG A 144 34.67 -19.13 8.14
CA ARG A 144 35.38 -20.35 7.70
C ARG A 144 36.83 -20.13 7.28
#